data_AF-A0A4Q2YGF8-F1
#
_entry.id   AF-A0A4Q2YGF8-F1
#
_cell.length_a   1.000
_cell.length_b   1.000
_cell.length_c   1.000
_cell.angle_alpha   90.00
_cell.angle_beta   90.00
_cell.angle_gamma   90.00
#
_symmetry.space_group_name_H-M   'P 1'
#
loop_
_entity.id
_entity.type
_entity.pdbx_description
1 polymer ?
#
loop_
_entity_poly.entity_id
_entity_poly.type
_entity_poly.pdbx_seq_one_letter_code
_entity_poly.pdbx_strand_id
1 'polypeptide(L)'
;VWINHPSDHYGFPPDGEVSGIKMASHGAGMPYDPDQPDRPVMPEHLEALAAKASSLLPDLSGEIVSSQSCLYTITPDEHFIVDHAPGSRRIMLCSGCSGHGFKFTILLGRLLADMATGTKGQPVPDEWRLGRFNRAKS
;
A
#
# COMPACT_ATOMS: atom_id res chain seq x y z
N VAL A 1 -9.78 -3.48 -10.60
CA VAL A 1 -8.68 -4.22 -9.93
C VAL A 1 -9.08 -5.68 -9.85
N TRP A 2 -8.17 -6.59 -10.18
CA TRP A 2 -8.33 -8.02 -9.93
C TRP A 2 -7.31 -8.45 -8.88
N ILE A 3 -7.64 -9.46 -8.06
CA ILE A 3 -6.80 -9.95 -6.97
C ILE A 3 -6.79 -11.48 -7.05
N ASN A 4 -5.61 -12.07 -7.07
CA ASN A 4 -5.39 -13.51 -7.04
C ASN A 4 -4.82 -13.92 -5.67
N HIS A 5 -5.72 -14.14 -4.71
CA HIS A 5 -5.38 -14.42 -3.31
C HIS A 5 -4.48 -15.66 -3.10
N PRO A 6 -4.62 -16.78 -3.83
CA PRO A 6 -3.68 -17.90 -3.71
C PRO A 6 -2.22 -17.58 -4.03
N SER A 7 -1.95 -16.48 -4.74
CA SER A 7 -0.59 -16.12 -5.14
C SER A 7 -0.18 -14.73 -4.71
N ASP A 8 -1.02 -14.00 -3.97
CA ASP A 8 -0.80 -12.60 -3.58
C ASP A 8 -0.40 -11.70 -4.75
N HIS A 9 -1.11 -11.80 -5.87
CA HIS A 9 -0.95 -10.88 -7.01
C HIS A 9 -2.19 -10.02 -7.18
N TYR A 10 -2.00 -8.79 -7.65
CA TYR A 10 -3.08 -7.91 -8.06
C TYR A 10 -2.75 -7.19 -9.35
N GLY A 11 -3.77 -6.66 -10.00
CA GLY A 11 -3.56 -5.94 -11.24
C GLY A 11 -4.76 -5.14 -11.72
N PHE A 12 -4.55 -4.50 -12.86
CA PHE A 12 -5.53 -3.66 -13.52
C PHE A 12 -5.69 -4.09 -14.98
N PRO A 13 -6.92 -4.09 -15.52
CA PRO A 13 -7.14 -4.29 -16.95
C PRO A 13 -6.53 -3.13 -17.74
N PRO A 14 -6.47 -3.23 -19.07
CA PRO A 14 -6.08 -2.10 -19.91
C PRO A 14 -7.00 -0.91 -19.66
N ASP A 15 -6.42 0.29 -19.57
CA ASP A 15 -7.14 1.55 -19.40
C ASP A 15 -7.30 2.33 -20.72
N GLY A 16 -6.68 1.85 -21.80
CA GLY A 16 -6.69 2.49 -23.12
C GLY A 16 -5.56 3.49 -23.33
N GLU A 17 -4.80 3.84 -22.28
CA GLU A 17 -3.63 4.72 -22.37
C GLU A 17 -2.33 3.91 -22.47
N VAL A 18 -2.23 2.83 -21.70
CA VAL A 18 -1.09 1.91 -21.75
C VAL A 18 -1.51 0.59 -22.41
N SER A 19 -0.70 0.12 -23.36
CA SER A 19 -0.92 -1.17 -23.99
C SER A 19 -0.69 -2.30 -22.98
N GLY A 20 -1.68 -3.18 -22.81
CA GLY A 20 -1.57 -4.36 -21.96
C GLY A 20 -2.18 -4.21 -20.56
N ILE A 21 -1.80 -5.12 -19.66
CA ILE A 21 -2.29 -5.15 -18.28
C ILE A 21 -1.22 -4.72 -17.30
N LYS A 22 -1.63 -4.20 -16.15
CA LYS A 22 -0.73 -4.06 -15.00
C LYS A 22 -0.86 -5.29 -14.11
N MET A 23 0.27 -5.87 -13.71
CA MET A 23 0.36 -6.91 -12.68
C MET A 23 1.43 -6.52 -11.66
N ALA A 24 1.18 -6.81 -10.39
CA ALA A 24 2.12 -6.63 -9.29
C ALA A 24 1.96 -7.75 -8.26
N SER A 25 3.04 -8.04 -7.54
CA SER A 25 3.02 -8.91 -6.36
C SER A 25 2.74 -8.06 -5.11
N HIS A 26 1.92 -8.59 -4.21
CA HIS A 26 1.61 -8.02 -2.91
C HIS A 26 2.43 -8.77 -1.85
N GLY A 27 3.69 -8.37 -1.71
CA GLY A 27 4.58 -8.83 -0.65
C GLY A 27 5.30 -7.66 -0.02
N ALA A 28 5.67 -7.80 1.26
CA ALA A 28 6.44 -6.79 1.98
C ALA A 28 7.78 -6.44 1.30
N GLY A 29 8.30 -7.34 0.46
CA GLY A 29 9.58 -7.17 -0.20
C GLY A 29 10.74 -7.13 0.79
N MET A 30 11.88 -6.64 0.34
CA MET A 30 13.02 -6.36 1.21
C MET A 30 12.87 -4.98 1.84
N PRO A 31 13.30 -4.78 3.10
CA PRO A 31 13.40 -3.45 3.69
C PRO A 31 14.22 -2.52 2.78
N TYR A 32 13.72 -1.31 2.57
CA TYR A 32 14.34 -0.33 1.70
C TYR A 32 14.35 1.05 2.38
N ASP A 33 15.48 1.73 2.31
CA ASP A 33 15.66 3.08 2.83
C ASP A 33 15.12 4.11 1.82
N PRO A 34 14.03 4.85 2.13
CA PRO A 34 13.38 5.73 1.18
C PRO A 34 14.23 6.95 0.77
N ASP A 35 15.32 7.24 1.48
CA ASP A 35 16.23 8.35 1.16
C ASP A 35 17.26 7.98 0.09
N GLN A 36 17.33 6.70 -0.30
CA GLN A 36 18.17 6.26 -1.41
C GLN A 36 17.60 6.76 -2.75
N PRO A 37 18.45 7.29 -3.66
CA PRO A 37 17.98 7.92 -4.90
C PRO A 37 17.43 6.92 -5.91
N ASP A 38 18.01 5.72 -5.96
CA ASP A 38 17.70 4.69 -6.96
C ASP A 38 16.75 3.65 -6.39
N ARG A 39 15.58 3.51 -7.02
CA ARG A 39 14.63 2.42 -6.78
C ARG A 39 14.63 1.50 -8.00
N PRO A 40 15.61 0.60 -8.14
CA PRO A 40 15.68 -0.29 -9.28
C PRO A 40 14.58 -1.36 -9.21
N VAL A 41 13.99 -1.64 -10.37
CA VAL A 41 13.21 -2.86 -10.56
C VAL A 41 14.18 -4.01 -10.70
N MET A 42 14.14 -4.95 -9.75
CA MET A 42 14.98 -6.15 -9.77
C MET A 42 14.61 -7.04 -10.96
N PRO A 43 15.54 -7.36 -11.89
CA PRO A 43 15.27 -8.22 -13.03
C PRO A 43 14.63 -9.55 -12.64
N GLU A 44 15.08 -10.18 -11.56
CA GLU A 44 14.54 -11.44 -11.05
C GLU A 44 13.07 -11.35 -10.62
N HIS A 45 12.65 -10.22 -10.05
CA HIS A 45 11.25 -9.98 -9.69
C HIS A 45 10.39 -9.74 -10.92
N LEU A 46 10.96 -9.04 -11.92
CA LEU A 46 10.28 -8.73 -13.17
C LEU A 46 10.07 -10.00 -14.02
N GLU A 47 11.09 -10.87 -14.10
CA GLU A 47 11.02 -12.18 -14.75
C GLU A 47 9.99 -13.08 -14.08
N ALA A 48 9.98 -13.14 -12.74
CA ALA A 48 9.00 -13.91 -11.99
C ALA A 48 7.56 -13.42 -12.22
N LEU A 49 7.35 -12.09 -12.24
CA LEU A 49 6.05 -11.49 -12.54
C LEU A 49 5.60 -11.77 -13.98
N ALA A 50 6.50 -11.67 -14.96
CA ALA A 50 6.21 -11.99 -16.35
C ALA A 50 5.82 -13.47 -16.53
N ALA A 51 6.58 -14.39 -15.93
CA ALA A 51 6.26 -15.81 -15.95
C ALA A 51 4.89 -16.10 -15.30
N LYS A 52 4.59 -15.44 -14.18
CA LYS A 52 3.29 -15.55 -13.52
C LYS A 52 2.16 -14.99 -14.38
N ALA A 53 2.38 -13.87 -15.06
CA ALA A 53 1.43 -13.27 -15.97
C ALA A 53 1.08 -14.21 -17.12
N SER A 54 2.09 -14.77 -17.80
CA SER A 54 1.88 -15.73 -18.88
C SER A 54 1.17 -17.01 -18.42
N SER A 55 1.43 -17.46 -17.18
CA SER A 55 0.71 -18.61 -16.61
C SER A 55 -0.77 -18.34 -16.30
N LEU A 56 -1.13 -17.10 -15.95
CA LEU A 56 -2.50 -16.73 -15.60
C LEU A 56 -3.30 -16.26 -16.83
N LEU A 57 -2.63 -15.66 -17.79
CA LEU A 57 -3.19 -15.02 -18.97
C LEU A 57 -2.35 -15.44 -20.20
N PRO A 58 -2.58 -16.65 -20.73
CA PRO A 58 -1.73 -17.25 -21.77
C PRO A 58 -1.75 -16.51 -23.10
N ASP A 59 -2.77 -15.66 -23.33
CA ASP A 59 -2.91 -14.86 -24.55
C ASP A 59 -2.09 -13.55 -24.51
N LEU A 60 -1.41 -13.24 -23.41
CA LEU A 60 -0.51 -12.09 -23.34
C LEU A 60 0.74 -12.34 -24.21
N SER A 61 1.23 -11.28 -24.87
CA SER A 61 2.47 -11.33 -25.65
C SER A 61 3.72 -11.62 -24.80
N GLY A 62 3.63 -11.40 -23.48
CA GLY A 62 4.78 -11.45 -22.57
C GLY A 62 5.71 -10.23 -22.66
N GLU A 63 5.43 -9.29 -23.57
CA GLU A 63 6.20 -8.06 -23.71
C GLU A 63 6.00 -7.13 -22.50
N ILE A 64 7.10 -6.66 -21.93
CA ILE A 64 7.09 -5.73 -20.80
C ILE A 64 7.18 -4.31 -21.37
N VAL A 65 6.04 -3.62 -21.39
CA VAL A 65 5.94 -2.25 -21.92
C VAL A 65 6.43 -1.18 -20.94
N SER A 66 6.41 -1.48 -19.64
CA SER A 66 6.81 -0.57 -18.57
C SER A 66 7.02 -1.34 -17.26
N SER A 67 7.93 -0.86 -16.41
CA SER A 67 8.17 -1.40 -15.08
C SER A 67 8.44 -0.27 -14.08
N GLN A 68 7.95 -0.45 -12.85
CA GLN A 68 8.13 0.52 -11.77
C GLN A 68 8.21 -0.21 -10.43
N SER A 69 9.07 0.28 -9.54
CA SER A 69 9.13 -0.12 -8.14
C SER A 69 8.36 0.89 -7.26
N CYS A 70 7.63 0.39 -6.27
CA CYS A 70 6.91 1.20 -5.29
C CYS A 70 7.31 0.77 -3.87
N LEU A 71 7.02 1.62 -2.87
CA LEU A 71 7.33 1.36 -1.47
C LEU A 71 6.06 1.18 -0.65
N TYR A 72 6.10 0.22 0.27
CA TYR A 72 5.15 0.10 1.36
C TYR A 72 5.81 0.53 2.67
N THR A 73 5.05 1.24 3.51
CA THR A 73 5.38 1.44 4.92
C THR A 73 4.45 0.57 5.74
N ILE A 74 4.98 -0.49 6.33
CA ILE A 74 4.21 -1.60 6.90
C ILE A 74 4.32 -1.56 8.43
N THR A 75 3.18 -1.58 9.11
CA THR A 75 3.10 -1.80 10.57
C THR A 75 3.12 -3.29 10.89
N PRO A 76 3.53 -3.70 12.11
CA PRO A 76 3.57 -5.12 12.48
C PRO A 76 2.24 -5.87 12.37
N ASP A 77 1.11 -5.15 12.45
CA ASP A 77 -0.24 -5.69 12.36
C ASP A 77 -0.97 -5.31 11.05
N GLU A 78 -0.24 -4.69 10.12
CA GLU A 78 -0.74 -4.21 8.82
C GLU A 78 -1.91 -3.20 8.88
N HIS A 79 -2.28 -2.71 10.07
CA HIS A 79 -3.28 -1.66 10.26
C HIS A 79 -2.68 -0.26 10.16
N PHE A 80 -3.50 0.72 9.75
CA PHE A 80 -3.07 2.12 9.66
C PHE A 80 -2.66 2.71 11.01
N ILE A 81 -1.97 3.84 10.97
CA ILE A 81 -1.80 4.74 12.11
C ILE A 81 -2.50 6.04 11.75
N VAL A 82 -3.59 6.35 12.45
CA VAL A 82 -4.31 7.63 12.37
C VAL A 82 -4.47 8.15 13.79
N ASP A 83 -3.67 9.15 14.16
CA ASP A 83 -3.66 9.66 15.54
C ASP A 83 -3.09 11.08 15.64
N HIS A 84 -3.10 11.64 16.84
CA HIS A 84 -2.26 12.80 17.14
C HIS A 84 -0.84 12.34 17.51
N ALA A 85 0.15 13.18 17.21
CA ALA A 85 1.52 12.91 17.66
C ALA A 85 1.59 12.94 19.20
N PRO A 86 2.37 12.05 19.83
CA PRO A 86 2.60 12.11 21.27
C PRO A 86 3.09 13.50 21.69
N GLY A 87 2.45 14.08 22.70
CA GLY A 87 2.78 15.42 23.20
C GLY A 87 2.20 16.60 22.41
N SER A 88 1.48 16.38 21.30
CA SER A 88 0.86 17.49 20.55
C SER A 88 -0.44 17.10 19.85
N ARG A 89 -1.55 17.75 20.22
CA ARG A 89 -2.82 17.66 19.49
C ARG A 89 -2.85 18.47 18.19
N ARG A 90 -1.80 19.25 17.91
CA ARG A 90 -1.71 20.07 16.69
C ARG A 90 -1.06 19.34 15.52
N ILE A 91 -0.42 18.20 15.79
CA ILE A 91 0.24 17.38 14.78
C ILE A 91 -0.56 16.08 14.67
N MET A 92 -0.91 15.71 13.44
CA MET A 92 -1.60 14.46 13.15
C MET A 92 -0.66 13.52 12.40
N LEU A 93 -0.79 12.24 12.69
CA LEU A 93 -0.10 11.14 12.04
C LEU A 93 -1.11 10.39 11.18
N CYS A 94 -0.74 10.16 9.92
CA CYS A 94 -1.51 9.32 9.00
C CYS A 94 -0.52 8.53 8.14
N SER A 95 -0.10 7.36 8.60
CA SER A 95 0.83 6.49 7.86
C SER A 95 0.80 5.06 8.42
N GLY A 96 1.74 4.21 8.01
CA GLY A 96 1.64 2.75 8.19
C GLY A 96 0.56 2.15 7.28
N CYS A 97 0.47 2.64 6.04
CA CYS A 97 -0.60 2.26 5.10
C CYS A 97 -0.51 0.81 4.60
N SER A 98 0.56 0.09 4.95
CA SER A 98 0.76 -1.35 4.78
C SER A 98 0.40 -1.87 3.39
N GLY A 99 0.68 -1.06 2.38
CA GLY A 99 0.44 -1.38 0.97
C GLY A 99 -1.01 -1.39 0.50
N HIS A 100 -1.97 -1.03 1.34
CA HIS A 100 -3.39 -1.13 1.00
C HIS A 100 -4.22 0.14 1.26
N GLY A 101 -3.57 1.23 1.68
CA GLY A 101 -4.20 2.50 2.07
C GLY A 101 -4.79 3.35 0.93
N PHE A 102 -4.36 3.20 -0.33
CA PHE A 102 -4.80 4.08 -1.43
C PHE A 102 -6.33 4.14 -1.58
N LYS A 103 -7.00 2.98 -1.47
CA LYS A 103 -8.47 2.89 -1.57
C LYS A 103 -9.22 3.59 -0.44
N PHE A 104 -8.53 3.92 0.65
CA PHE A 104 -9.09 4.58 1.84
C PHE A 104 -8.78 6.08 1.90
N THR A 105 -8.08 6.66 0.91
CA THR A 105 -7.66 8.07 0.92
C THR A 105 -8.81 9.05 1.17
N ILE A 106 -9.99 8.80 0.61
CA ILE A 106 -11.19 9.62 0.85
C ILE A 106 -11.64 9.53 2.32
N LEU A 107 -11.66 8.33 2.90
CA LEU A 107 -12.01 8.12 4.31
C LEU A 107 -10.96 8.74 5.24
N LEU A 108 -9.67 8.47 4.99
CA LEU A 108 -8.56 8.99 5.77
C LEU A 108 -8.53 10.52 5.73
N GLY A 109 -8.71 11.12 4.56
CA GLY A 109 -8.79 12.57 4.41
C GLY A 109 -9.96 13.17 5.20
N ARG A 110 -11.12 12.51 5.20
CA ARG A 110 -12.26 12.94 6.01
C ARG A 110 -11.99 12.86 7.51
N LEU A 111 -11.44 11.73 7.99
CA LEU A 111 -11.09 11.56 9.40
C LEU A 111 -10.09 12.63 9.87
N LEU A 112 -9.05 12.90 9.07
CA LEU A 112 -8.07 13.94 9.38
C LEU A 112 -8.67 15.34 9.37
N ALA A 113 -9.59 15.64 8.45
CA ALA A 113 -10.28 16.92 8.42
C ALA A 113 -11.13 17.12 9.69
N ASP A 114 -11.94 16.12 10.06
CA ASP A 114 -12.77 16.16 11.27
C ASP A 114 -11.90 16.31 12.55
N MET A 115 -10.75 15.61 12.61
CA MET A 115 -9.77 15.76 13.68
C MET A 115 -9.16 17.16 13.74
N ALA A 116 -8.84 17.76 12.58
CA ALA A 116 -8.23 19.08 12.49
C ALA A 116 -9.17 20.20 12.93
N THR A 117 -10.46 20.08 12.60
CA THR A 117 -11.48 21.11 12.87
C THR A 117 -12.23 20.88 14.18
N GLY A 118 -12.05 19.72 14.82
CA GLY A 118 -12.84 19.32 15.98
C GLY A 118 -14.31 19.03 15.64
N THR A 119 -14.61 18.81 14.36
CA THR A 119 -15.95 18.42 13.92
C THR A 119 -16.26 17.01 14.41
N LYS A 120 -17.45 16.80 14.96
CA LYS A 120 -17.88 15.46 15.40
C LYS A 120 -18.18 14.59 14.16
N GLY A 121 -17.18 13.82 13.75
CA GLY A 121 -17.22 12.88 12.63
C GLY A 121 -17.32 11.42 13.06
N GLN A 122 -16.96 10.52 12.14
CA GLN A 122 -16.77 9.10 12.46
C GLN A 122 -15.53 8.96 13.36
N PRO A 123 -15.58 8.09 14.39
CA PRO A 123 -14.41 7.84 15.22
C PRO A 123 -13.35 7.09 14.42
N VAL A 124 -12.08 7.42 14.65
CA VAL A 124 -10.96 6.59 14.17
C VAL A 124 -11.00 5.24 14.92
N PRO A 125 -10.92 4.10 14.23
CA PRO A 125 -10.90 2.77 14.84
C PRO A 125 -9.76 2.59 15.84
N ASP A 126 -9.97 1.79 16.88
CA ASP A 126 -8.99 1.58 17.95
C ASP A 126 -7.73 0.86 17.44
N GLU A 127 -7.91 -0.06 16.49
CA GLU A 127 -6.84 -0.75 15.77
C GLU A 127 -6.00 0.20 14.89
N TRP A 128 -6.44 1.44 14.65
CA TRP A 128 -5.66 2.44 13.91
C TRP A 128 -4.96 3.44 14.82
N ARG A 129 -5.19 3.38 16.14
CA ARG A 129 -4.53 4.28 17.09
C ARG A 129 -3.06 3.91 17.28
N LEU A 130 -2.20 4.91 17.46
CA LEU A 130 -0.78 4.67 17.72
C LEU A 130 -0.57 3.90 19.04
N GLY A 131 -1.40 4.22 20.04
CA GLY A 131 -1.33 3.62 21.37
C GLY A 131 -1.63 2.12 21.44
N ARG A 132 -2.10 1.49 20.35
CA ARG A 132 -2.37 0.04 20.33
C ARG A 132 -1.11 -0.81 20.58
N PHE A 133 0.05 -0.33 20.12
CA PHE A 133 1.33 -1.01 20.32
C PHE A 133 1.86 -0.90 21.75
N ASN A 134 1.31 0.00 22.57
CA ASN A 134 1.68 0.13 23.98
C ASN A 134 0.96 -0.89 24.87
N ARG A 135 -0.05 -1.60 24.35
CA ARG A 135 -0.88 -2.54 25.14
C ARG A 135 -0.24 -3.93 25.32
N ALA A 136 0.92 -4.19 24.73
CA ALA A 136 1.60 -5.50 24.78
C ALA A 136 2.62 -5.66 25.93
N LYS A 137 2.67 -4.72 26.89
CA LYS A 137 3.48 -4.87 28.12
C LYS A 137 2.56 -5.08 29.33
N SER A 138 2.10 -6.32 29.54
CA SER A 138 1.61 -6.80 30.83
C SER A 138 2.20 -8.16 31.13
#